data_AF-A0A6B3FL19-F1
#
_entry.id   AF-A0A6B3FL19-F1
#
_cell.length_a   1.000
_cell.length_b   1.000
_cell.length_c   1.000
_cell.angle_alpha   90.00
_cell.angle_beta   90.00
_cell.angle_gamma   90.00
#
_symmetry.space_group_name_H-M   'P 1'
#
loop_
_entity.id
_entity.type
_entity.pdbx_description
1 polymer ?
#
loop_
_entity_poly.entity_id
_entity_poly.type
_entity_poly.pdbx_seq_one_letter_code
_entity_poly.pdbx_strand_id
1 'polypeptide(L)'
;RGIGNGMSILMFVSIAAGFPGSLWAIKKGGDLAGGWIEFGTVIIVGLVMVALVVFVEQAQRRIPVQYAKRMIGRRSYGGTSTYIPLKVNQAGVIPVIFASSLLYIPALIVQFTDSQASWAT
;
A
#
# COMPACT_ATOMS: atom_id res chain seq x y z
N ARG A 1 -20.00 7.38 -15.00
CA ARG A 1 -18.92 8.40 -14.90
C ARG A 1 -18.17 8.13 -13.61
N GLY A 2 -16.99 7.52 -13.67
CA GLY A 2 -16.25 7.03 -12.50
C GLY A 2 -15.25 8.07 -11.99
N ILE A 3 -14.95 8.00 -10.69
CA ILE A 3 -13.93 8.81 -10.02
C ILE A 3 -12.72 7.88 -9.79
N GLY A 4 -11.53 8.21 -10.29
CA GLY A 4 -10.30 7.45 -10.03
C GLY A 4 -10.07 6.20 -10.91
N ASN A 5 -9.19 5.31 -10.43
CA ASN A 5 -8.80 4.06 -11.13
C ASN A 5 -9.77 2.93 -10.74
N GLY A 6 -10.67 2.53 -11.66
CA GLY A 6 -11.84 1.70 -11.34
C GLY A 6 -11.51 0.34 -10.71
N MET A 7 -10.45 -0.34 -11.15
CA MET A 7 -10.03 -1.61 -10.55
C MET A 7 -9.53 -1.45 -9.10
N SER A 8 -8.81 -0.36 -8.81
CA SER A 8 -8.31 -0.11 -7.44
C SER A 8 -9.46 0.12 -6.46
N ILE A 9 -10.55 0.75 -6.90
CA ILE A 9 -11.73 0.98 -6.06
C ILE A 9 -12.46 -0.32 -5.76
N LEU A 10 -12.62 -1.19 -6.77
CA LEU A 10 -13.21 -2.51 -6.55
C LEU A 10 -12.40 -3.32 -5.53
N MET A 11 -11.07 -3.38 -5.71
CA MET A 11 -10.18 -4.06 -4.76
C MET A 11 -10.26 -3.47 -3.36
N PHE A 12 -10.28 -2.14 -3.24
CA PHE A 12 -10.44 -1.45 -1.97
C PHE A 12 -11.74 -1.84 -1.27
N VAL A 13 -12.87 -1.83 -1.98
CA VAL A 13 -14.17 -2.21 -1.41
C VAL A 13 -14.19 -3.67 -0.98
N SER A 14 -13.63 -4.58 -1.79
CA SER A 14 -13.56 -6.00 -1.45
C SER A 14 -12.76 -6.25 -0.17
N ILE A 15 -11.60 -5.60 0.00
CA ILE A 15 -10.78 -5.73 1.20
C ILE A 15 -11.46 -5.05 2.40
N ALA A 16 -12.02 -3.85 2.21
CA ALA A 16 -12.67 -3.09 3.27
C ALA A 16 -13.95 -3.77 3.79
N ALA A 17 -14.67 -4.50 2.94
CA ALA A 17 -15.88 -5.23 3.34
C ALA A 17 -15.61 -6.37 4.35
N GLY A 18 -14.41 -6.97 4.32
CA GLY A 18 -14.02 -8.01 5.28
C GLY A 18 -13.60 -7.46 6.65
N PHE A 19 -13.20 -6.19 6.71
CA PHE A 19 -12.61 -5.59 7.90
C PHE A 19 -13.54 -5.58 9.13
N PRO A 20 -14.84 -5.21 9.04
CA PRO A 20 -15.75 -5.23 10.19
C PRO A 20 -15.96 -6.63 10.76
N GLY A 21 -16.03 -7.66 9.90
CA GLY A 21 -16.21 -9.04 10.30
C GLY A 21 -15.01 -9.57 11.10
N SER A 22 -13.80 -9.29 10.62
CA SER A 22 -12.55 -9.68 11.29
C SER A 22 -12.40 -9.01 12.66
N LEU A 23 -12.76 -7.72 12.78
CA LEU A 23 -12.74 -7.01 14.06
C LEU A 23 -13.72 -7.60 15.07
N TRP A 24 -14.91 -8.00 14.63
CA TRP A 24 -15.90 -8.61 15.51
C TRP A 24 -15.50 -10.03 15.96
N ALA A 25 -14.80 -10.78 15.10
CA ALA A 25 -14.25 -12.09 15.43
C ALA A 25 -13.21 -11.99 16.57
N ILE A 26 -12.35 -10.97 16.54
CA ILE A 26 -11.34 -10.72 17.59
C ILE A 26 -11.99 -10.45 18.93
N LYS A 27 -13.07 -9.64 18.95
CA LYS A 27 -13.83 -9.38 20.17
C LYS A 27 -14.46 -10.66 20.73
N LYS A 28 -15.03 -11.50 19.87
CA LYS A 28 -15.71 -12.74 20.30
C LYS A 28 -14.75 -13.84 20.78
N GLY A 29 -13.50 -13.81 20.34
CA GLY A 29 -12.47 -14.80 20.69
C GLY A 29 -11.53 -14.37 21.82
N GLY A 30 -11.69 -13.18 22.38
CA GLY A 30 -10.83 -12.70 23.48
C GLY A 30 -11.35 -13.18 24.84
N ASP A 31 -10.47 -13.80 25.62
CA ASP A 31 -10.78 -14.33 26.95
C ASP A 31 -10.70 -13.24 28.06
N LEU A 32 -9.91 -12.17 27.87
CA LEU A 32 -9.72 -11.15 28.90
C LEU A 32 -10.80 -10.06 28.83
N ALA A 33 -11.47 -9.80 29.96
CA ALA A 33 -12.51 -8.78 30.08
C ALA A 33 -13.60 -8.87 28.99
N GLY A 34 -13.92 -10.07 28.52
CA GLY A 34 -14.91 -10.30 27.44
C GLY A 34 -14.45 -9.82 26.06
N GLY A 35 -13.14 -9.82 25.81
CA GLY A 35 -12.53 -9.53 24.51
C GLY A 35 -12.34 -8.04 24.18
N TRP A 36 -12.64 -7.15 25.12
CA TRP A 36 -12.55 -5.70 24.92
C TRP A 36 -11.10 -5.19 24.92
N ILE A 37 -10.20 -5.85 25.66
CA ILE A 37 -8.79 -5.45 25.75
C ILE A 37 -8.05 -5.79 24.44
N GLU A 38 -8.27 -6.99 23.91
CA GLU A 38 -7.70 -7.46 22.65
C GLU A 38 -8.22 -6.60 21.48
N PHE A 39 -9.52 -6.32 21.47
CA PHE A 39 -10.14 -5.43 20.49
C PHE A 39 -9.54 -4.02 20.51
N GLY A 40 -9.40 -3.43 21.70
CA GLY A 40 -8.78 -2.10 21.86
C GLY A 40 -7.33 -2.08 21.41
N THR A 41 -6.56 -3.13 21.73
CA THR A 41 -5.16 -3.26 21.32
C THR A 41 -5.02 -3.33 19.80
N VAL A 42 -5.86 -4.13 19.12
CA VAL A 42 -5.83 -4.24 17.66
C VAL A 42 -6.16 -2.91 16.98
N ILE A 43 -7.14 -2.15 17.50
CA ILE A 43 -7.45 -0.82 16.97
C ILE A 43 -6.28 0.13 17.12
N ILE A 44 -5.63 0.16 18.29
CA ILE A 44 -4.48 1.03 18.55
C ILE A 44 -3.33 0.67 17.59
N VAL A 45 -2.99 -0.61 17.46
CA VAL A 45 -1.95 -1.06 16.52
C VAL A 45 -2.33 -0.72 15.08
N GLY A 46 -3.59 -0.91 14.70
CA GLY A 46 -4.09 -0.54 13.37
C GLY A 46 -3.93 0.96 13.08
N LEU A 47 -4.28 1.83 14.02
CA LEU A 47 -4.09 3.28 13.89
C LEU A 47 -2.62 3.67 13.76
N VAL A 48 -1.75 3.10 14.59
CA VAL A 48 -0.30 3.33 14.50
C VAL A 48 0.24 2.86 13.15
N MET A 49 -0.20 1.69 12.67
CA MET A 49 0.22 1.14 11.38
C MET A 49 -0.22 2.03 10.22
N VAL A 50 -1.46 2.53 10.23
CA VAL A 50 -1.94 3.51 9.24
C VAL A 50 -1.11 4.79 9.27
N ALA A 51 -0.80 5.32 10.46
CA ALA A 51 0.03 6.51 10.60
C ALA A 51 1.44 6.30 10.00
N LEU A 52 2.06 5.14 10.26
CA LEU A 52 3.35 4.77 9.69
C LEU A 52 3.30 4.64 8.16
N VAL A 53 2.27 3.99 7.62
CA VAL A 53 2.08 3.85 6.17
C VAL A 53 1.94 5.23 5.51
N VAL A 54 1.13 6.12 6.10
CA VAL A 54 0.96 7.49 5.59
C VAL A 54 2.27 8.28 5.65
N PHE A 55 3.04 8.14 6.73
CA PHE A 55 4.34 8.79 6.86
C PHE A 55 5.32 8.35 5.77
N VAL A 56 5.41 7.05 5.50
CA VAL A 56 6.28 6.52 4.45
C VAL A 56 5.79 6.92 3.05
N GLU A 57 4.48 6.88 2.81
CA GLU A 57 3.91 7.22 1.49
C GLU A 57 4.08 8.71 1.14
N GLN A 58 4.05 9.60 2.14
CA GLN A 58 4.31 11.03 1.94
C GLN A 58 5.81 11.37 1.83
N ALA A 59 6.69 10.43 2.15
CA ALA A 59 8.13 10.63 2.04
C ALA A 59 8.52 10.78 0.56
N GLN A 60 9.17 11.90 0.26
CA GLN A 60 9.69 12.20 -1.07
C GLN A 60 11.10 12.76 -0.97
N ARG A 61 11.98 12.28 -1.85
CA ARG A 61 13.31 12.81 -2.04
C ARG A 61 13.26 13.94 -3.07
N ARG A 62 13.65 15.15 -2.66
CA ARG A 62 13.72 16.31 -3.55
C ARG A 62 15.13 16.40 -4.16
N ILE A 63 15.25 16.18 -5.47
CA ILE A 63 16.52 16.33 -6.18
C ILE A 63 16.56 17.72 -6.83
N PRO A 64 17.53 18.59 -6.48
CA PRO A 64 17.64 19.91 -7.08
C PRO A 64 18.09 19.78 -8.54
N VAL A 65 17.40 20.46 -9.43
CA VAL A 65 17.71 20.54 -10.85
C VAL A 65 17.81 22.01 -11.24
N GLN A 66 18.84 22.32 -12.02
CA GLN A 66 19.01 23.64 -12.60
C GLN A 66 18.50 23.58 -14.03
N TYR A 67 17.44 24.34 -14.32
CA TYR A 67 16.98 24.48 -15.69
C TYR A 67 17.96 25.34 -16.48
N ALA A 68 18.19 24.98 -17.74
CA ALA A 68 19.10 25.68 -18.62
C ALA A 68 18.69 27.15 -18.73
N LYS A 69 19.67 28.02 -18.49
CA LYS A 69 19.51 29.47 -18.49
C LYS A 69 19.74 30.01 -19.90
N ARG A 70 18.80 30.77 -20.45
CA ARG A 70 18.99 31.45 -21.74
C ARG A 70 19.77 32.74 -21.50
N MET A 71 20.99 32.82 -22.01
CA MET A 71 21.79 34.05 -21.95
C MET A 71 21.32 35.01 -23.05
N ILE A 72 20.87 36.22 -22.68
CA ILE A 72 20.52 37.29 -23.61
C ILE A 72 21.45 38.48 -23.31
N GLY A 73 22.40 38.75 -24.21
CA GLY A 73 23.46 39.74 -23.98
C GLY A 73 24.47 39.33 -22.89
N ARG A 74 24.92 40.29 -22.06
CA ARG A 74 25.84 40.06 -20.92
C ARG A 74 25.15 39.66 -19.62
N ARG A 75 23.81 39.65 -19.60
CA ARG A 75 23.04 39.32 -18.40
C ARG A 75 22.41 37.95 -18.55
N SER A 76 22.81 37.10 -17.63
CA SER A 76 22.21 35.80 -17.42
C SER A 76 20.82 36.02 -16.79
N TYR A 77 19.72 35.83 -17.54
CA TYR A 77 18.33 35.91 -17.04
C TYR A 77 17.71 34.51 -16.90
N GLY A 78 17.05 34.25 -15.78
CA GLY A 78 16.28 33.01 -15.56
C GLY A 78 17.14 31.82 -15.16
N GLY A 79 17.17 31.51 -13.88
CA GLY A 79 17.85 30.34 -13.31
C GLY A 79 17.30 30.08 -11.93
N THR A 80 15.99 29.84 -11.83
CA THR A 80 15.40 29.39 -10.57
C THR A 80 15.82 27.93 -10.37
N SER A 81 16.40 27.64 -9.21
CA SER A 81 16.60 26.25 -8.79
C SER A 81 15.23 25.67 -8.50
N THR A 82 14.86 24.61 -9.23
CA THR A 82 13.66 23.81 -8.96
C THR A 82 14.11 22.45 -8.44
N TYR A 83 13.23 21.72 -7.77
CA TYR A 83 13.47 20.33 -7.42
C TYR A 83 12.49 19.42 -8.16
N ILE A 84 12.98 18.25 -8.57
CA ILE A 84 12.11 17.16 -9.02
C ILE A 84 11.82 16.29 -7.78
N PRO A 85 10.54 16.15 -7.38
CA PRO A 85 10.17 15.25 -6.30
C PRO A 85 10.19 13.80 -6.79
N LEU A 86 10.95 12.94 -6.12
CA LEU A 86 10.90 11.50 -6.30
C LEU A 86 10.27 10.87 -5.06
N LYS A 87 9.08 10.29 -5.20
CA LYS A 87 8.45 9.52 -4.13
C LYS A 87 9.32 8.31 -3.76
N VAL A 88 9.30 7.92 -2.49
CA VAL A 88 10.00 6.72 -2.01
C VAL A 88 9.42 5.46 -2.66
N ASN A 89 8.10 5.37 -2.79
CA ASN A 89 7.42 4.32 -3.55
C ASN A 89 6.75 4.91 -4.80
N GLN A 90 7.36 4.71 -5.97
CA GLN A 90 6.77 5.16 -7.24
C GLN A 90 5.75 4.18 -7.81
N ALA A 91 5.85 2.89 -7.47
CA ALA A 91 5.02 1.83 -8.03
C ALA A 91 3.67 1.65 -7.29
N GLY A 92 3.51 2.28 -6.13
CA GLY A 92 2.28 2.24 -5.34
C GLY A 92 1.95 0.80 -4.92
N VAL A 93 0.72 0.36 -5.24
CA VAL A 93 0.15 -0.92 -4.78
C VAL A 93 0.34 -2.06 -5.80
N ILE A 94 0.73 -1.76 -7.03
CA ILE A 94 0.79 -2.73 -8.14
C ILE A 94 1.75 -3.91 -7.83
N PRO A 95 2.98 -3.70 -7.32
CA PRO A 95 3.89 -4.81 -7.06
C PRO A 95 3.36 -5.81 -6.04
N VAL A 96 2.66 -5.34 -5.00
CA VAL A 96 2.10 -6.22 -3.96
C VAL A 96 0.95 -7.06 -4.52
N ILE A 97 0.13 -6.48 -5.40
CA ILE A 97 -0.95 -7.19 -6.08
C ILE A 97 -0.36 -8.29 -6.96
N PHE A 98 0.66 -7.96 -7.77
CA PHE A 98 1.31 -8.93 -8.63
C PHE A 98 1.95 -10.07 -7.83
N ALA A 99 2.65 -9.76 -6.74
CA ALA A 99 3.23 -10.76 -5.84
C ALA A 99 2.15 -11.69 -5.26
N SER A 100 1.04 -11.12 -4.77
CA SER A 100 -0.08 -11.93 -4.24
C SER A 100 -0.67 -12.84 -5.32
N SER A 101 -0.87 -12.36 -6.55
CA SER A 101 -1.38 -13.19 -7.65
C SER A 101 -0.40 -14.31 -8.04
N LEU A 102 0.91 -14.06 -7.97
CA LEU A 102 1.93 -15.05 -8.27
C LEU A 102 1.94 -16.17 -7.22
N LEU A 103 1.79 -15.81 -5.93
CA LEU A 103 1.70 -16.78 -4.83
C LEU A 103 0.44 -17.65 -4.92
N TYR A 104 -0.63 -17.19 -5.56
CA TYR A 104 -1.83 -17.99 -5.78
C TYR A 104 -1.67 -19.05 -6.88
N ILE A 105 -0.74 -18.89 -7.84
CA ILE A 105 -0.60 -19.82 -8.98
C ILE A 105 -0.28 -21.26 -8.53
N PRO A 106 0.71 -21.52 -7.65
CA PRO A 106 0.98 -22.88 -7.18
C PRO A 106 -0.22 -23.49 -6.47
N ALA A 107 -0.89 -22.73 -5.61
CA ALA A 107 -2.08 -23.20 -4.89
C ALA A 107 -3.21 -23.63 -5.85
N LEU A 108 -3.38 -22.91 -6.96
CA LEU A 108 -4.34 -23.29 -8.00
C LEU A 108 -3.94 -24.61 -8.68
N ILE A 109 -2.66 -24.78 -9.04
CA ILE A 109 -2.16 -26.01 -9.67
C ILE A 109 -2.40 -27.23 -8.76
N VAL A 110 -2.14 -27.08 -7.45
CA VAL A 110 -2.38 -28.15 -6.48
C VAL A 110 -3.86 -28.50 -6.39
N GLN A 111 -4.74 -27.50 -6.30
CA GLN A 111 -6.19 -27.72 -6.26
C GLN A 111 -6.74 -28.41 -7.52
N PHE A 112 -6.17 -28.13 -8.70
CA PHE A 112 -6.59 -28.79 -9.94
C PHE A 112 -6.04 -30.22 -10.10
N THR A 113 -4.92 -30.53 -9.44
CA THR A 113 -4.20 -31.80 -9.64
C THR A 113 -4.35 -32.77 -8.46
N ASP A 114 -4.99 -32.37 -7.36
CA ASP A 114 -5.03 -33.10 -6.07
C ASP A 114 -3.63 -33.62 -5.66
N SER A 115 -2.60 -32.81 -5.92
CA SER A 115 -1.21 -33.24 -5.77
C SER A 115 -0.83 -33.33 -4.30
N GLN A 116 -0.51 -34.53 -3.81
CA GLN A 116 -0.01 -34.77 -2.45
C GLN A 116 1.52 -34.61 -2.31
N ALA A 117 2.16 -33.91 -3.24
CA ALA A 117 3.61 -33.71 -3.19
C ALA A 117 4.01 -32.81 -2.00
N SER A 118 5.19 -33.03 -1.41
CA SER A 118 5.67 -32.24 -0.26
C SER A 118 5.85 -30.73 -0.54
N TRP A 119 5.90 -30.33 -1.81
CA TRP A 119 5.92 -28.92 -2.22
C TRP A 119 4.52 -28.33 -2.42
N ALA A 120 3.49 -29.19 -2.41
CA ALA A 120 2.10 -28.87 -2.68
C ALA A 120 1.24 -28.64 -1.42
N THR A 121 1.80 -28.87 -0.23
CA THR A 121 1.17 -28.56 1.07
C THR A 121 1.58 -27.19 1.59
#